data_AF-A0A401FJS1-F1
#
_entry.id   AF-A0A401FJS1-F1
#
_cell.length_a   1.000
_cell.length_b   1.000
_cell.length_c   1.000
_cell.angle_alpha   90.00
_cell.angle_beta   90.00
_cell.angle_gamma   90.00
#
_symmetry.space_group_name_H-M   'P 1'
#
loop_
_entity.id
_entity.type
_entity.pdbx_description
1 polymer ?
#
loop_
_entity_poly.entity_id
_entity_poly.type
_entity_poly.pdbx_seq_one_letter_code
_entity_poly.pdbx_strand_id
1 'polypeptide(L)'
;MFTNIPVPTKEDWQVLKEAVMQDGLYHQNRMAVAPNGSISYINDTTASLHPIINRIEERQESKIGKIYYPAPYLSNDTMPYYKSAYDMDMRKVIDIYAAAQEHVDQGMSLTLFMRSTIPAGIYDWKNGRTDKMTTRDLNILRNYAHKKGIKSIYYIRTFTDDQQEVGSNECESCVI
;
A
#
# COMPACT_ATOMS: atom_id res chain seq x y z
N MET A 1 13.64 11.24 12.30
CA MET A 1 13.98 10.12 11.40
C MET A 1 15.32 10.32 10.70
N PHE A 2 15.67 11.53 10.20
CA PHE A 2 16.92 11.76 9.43
C PHE A 2 18.01 12.58 10.15
N THR A 3 17.89 12.81 11.46
CA THR A 3 18.76 13.76 12.20
C THR A 3 20.27 13.47 12.07
N ASN A 4 20.67 12.21 11.88
CA ASN A 4 22.07 11.79 11.74
C ASN A 4 22.37 11.12 10.40
N ILE A 5 21.49 11.27 9.40
CA ILE A 5 21.67 10.71 8.06
C ILE A 5 21.81 11.88 7.09
N PRO A 6 22.97 12.08 6.44
CA PRO A 6 23.12 13.15 5.47
C PRO A 6 22.15 12.94 4.30
N VAL A 7 21.29 13.92 4.05
CA VAL A 7 20.36 13.91 2.91
C VAL A 7 21.04 14.58 1.72
N PRO A 8 21.13 13.91 0.55
CA PRO A 8 21.82 14.46 -0.61
C PRO A 8 21.28 15.83 -1.04
N THR A 9 22.22 16.76 -1.26
CA THR A 9 21.98 18.13 -1.72
C THR A 9 22.06 18.25 -3.24
N LYS A 10 21.74 19.43 -3.79
CA LYS A 10 21.85 19.66 -5.25
C LYS A 10 23.30 19.57 -5.71
N GLU A 11 24.23 20.00 -4.87
CA GLU A 11 25.67 19.94 -5.09
C GLU A 11 26.14 18.48 -5.17
N ASP A 12 25.67 17.61 -4.26
CA ASP A 12 25.97 16.17 -4.31
C ASP A 12 25.48 15.52 -5.60
N TRP A 13 24.29 15.91 -6.09
CA TRP A 13 23.74 15.44 -7.36
C TRP A 13 24.54 15.92 -8.57
N GLN A 14 25.10 17.14 -8.53
CA GLN A 14 25.93 17.66 -9.60
C GLN A 14 27.26 16.89 -9.68
N VAL A 15 27.89 16.62 -8.54
CA VAL A 15 29.09 15.78 -8.46
C VAL A 15 28.81 14.36 -8.98
N LEU A 16 27.69 13.76 -8.57
CA LEU A 16 27.30 12.42 -9.03
C LEU A 16 27.07 12.39 -10.55
N LYS A 17 26.44 13.43 -11.11
CA LYS A 17 26.21 13.54 -12.55
C LYS A 17 27.53 13.55 -13.33
N GLU A 18 28.52 14.32 -12.87
CA GLU A 18 29.84 14.39 -13.51
C GLU A 18 30.56 13.04 -13.47
N ALA A 19 30.54 12.36 -12.32
CA ALA A 19 31.10 11.02 -12.17
C ALA A 19 30.44 10.01 -13.12
N VAL A 20 29.10 10.01 -13.21
CA VAL A 20 28.35 9.13 -14.12
C VAL A 20 28.67 9.41 -15.59
N MET A 21 28.90 10.67 -15.97
CA MET A 21 29.29 11.02 -17.34
C MET A 21 30.71 10.55 -17.69
N GLN A 22 31.61 10.52 -16.70
CA GLN A 22 32.99 10.07 -16.87
C GLN A 22 33.10 8.54 -16.91
N ASP A 23 32.49 7.86 -15.94
CA ASP A 23 32.71 6.43 -15.70
C ASP A 23 31.58 5.54 -16.25
N GLY A 24 30.42 6.13 -16.54
CA GLY A 24 29.22 5.42 -16.95
C GLY A 24 28.47 4.73 -15.79
N LEU A 25 27.50 3.88 -16.14
CA LEU A 25 26.78 3.02 -15.20
C LEU A 25 26.84 1.57 -15.69
N TYR A 26 27.10 0.64 -14.77
CA TYR A 26 27.12 -0.79 -15.09
C TYR A 26 25.71 -1.34 -15.40
N HIS A 27 24.70 -0.87 -14.67
CA HIS A 27 23.33 -1.36 -14.77
C HIS A 27 22.45 -0.36 -15.51
N GLN A 28 21.72 -0.83 -16.54
CA GLN A 28 20.73 -0.01 -17.24
C GLN A 28 19.56 0.39 -16.34
N ASN A 29 19.10 -0.53 -15.47
CA ASN A 29 18.03 -0.32 -14.50
C ASN A 29 18.44 -0.85 -13.13
N ARG A 30 17.97 -0.23 -12.03
CA ARG A 30 18.44 -0.52 -10.66
C ARG A 30 17.32 -0.72 -9.64
N MET A 31 16.19 -0.02 -9.75
CA MET A 31 15.13 -0.02 -8.73
C MET A 31 13.80 -0.46 -9.34
N ALA A 32 13.16 -1.41 -8.68
CA ALA A 32 11.78 -1.81 -8.88
C ALA A 32 11.20 -2.23 -7.53
N VAL A 33 9.92 -1.94 -7.29
CA VAL A 33 9.27 -2.35 -6.03
C VAL A 33 8.26 -3.46 -6.30
N ALA A 34 8.67 -4.68 -5.99
CA ALA A 34 7.85 -5.89 -6.09
C ALA A 34 6.91 -6.05 -4.87
N PRO A 35 5.86 -6.89 -4.96
CA PRO A 35 5.18 -7.37 -3.77
C PRO A 35 6.12 -8.31 -3.00
N ASN A 36 6.11 -8.26 -1.66
CA ASN A 36 7.01 -9.03 -0.80
C ASN A 36 6.25 -9.98 0.15
N GLY A 37 5.13 -10.56 -0.31
CA GLY A 37 4.15 -11.24 0.54
C GLY A 37 4.70 -12.27 1.53
N SER A 38 5.49 -13.26 1.12
CA SER A 38 6.02 -14.29 2.05
C SER A 38 7.26 -13.82 2.81
N ILE A 39 8.14 -13.07 2.15
CA ILE A 39 9.42 -12.61 2.72
C ILE A 39 9.21 -11.47 3.74
N SER A 40 8.07 -10.77 3.70
CA SER A 40 7.72 -9.75 4.69
C SER A 40 7.49 -10.35 6.08
N TYR A 41 6.93 -11.56 6.17
CA TYR A 41 6.76 -12.27 7.46
C TYR A 41 8.11 -12.63 8.09
N ILE A 42 9.06 -13.07 7.27
CA ILE A 42 10.41 -13.45 7.75
C ILE A 42 11.14 -12.22 8.28
N ASN A 43 10.96 -11.06 7.64
CA ASN A 43 11.61 -9.80 8.02
C ASN A 43 10.83 -8.99 9.07
N ASP A 44 9.67 -9.47 9.50
CA ASP A 44 8.75 -8.74 10.38
C ASP A 44 8.43 -7.32 9.88
N THR A 45 7.99 -7.22 8.62
CA THR A 45 7.66 -5.96 7.94
C THR A 45 6.27 -6.00 7.31
N THR A 46 5.70 -4.82 7.07
CA THR A 46 4.49 -4.70 6.25
C THR A 46 4.79 -4.96 4.78
N ALA A 47 3.76 -5.35 4.03
CA ALA A 47 3.93 -5.73 2.63
C ALA A 47 4.11 -4.51 1.69
N SER A 48 5.32 -4.32 1.17
CA SER A 48 5.67 -3.29 0.19
C SER A 48 5.33 -1.87 0.68
N LEU A 49 5.01 -0.94 -0.22
CA LEU A 49 4.58 0.43 0.11
C LEU A 49 3.07 0.52 0.42
N HIS A 50 2.32 -0.59 0.35
CA HIS A 50 0.89 -0.56 0.57
C HIS A 50 0.55 -0.43 2.07
N PRO A 51 -0.61 0.13 2.40
CA PRO A 51 -1.17 -0.02 3.74
C PRO A 51 -1.40 -1.51 4.05
N ILE A 52 -1.46 -1.83 5.34
CA ILE A 52 -1.78 -3.18 5.81
C ILE A 52 -3.18 -3.59 5.33
N ILE A 53 -3.38 -4.88 5.07
CA ILE A 53 -4.71 -5.41 4.71
C ILE A 53 -5.54 -5.58 5.98
N ASN A 54 -4.99 -6.27 6.98
CA ASN A 54 -5.59 -6.50 8.28
C ASN A 54 -4.58 -6.20 9.38
N ARG A 55 -5.08 -5.76 10.55
CA ARG A 55 -4.26 -5.60 11.75
C ARG A 55 -3.73 -6.94 12.24
N ILE A 56 -4.56 -7.97 12.17
CA ILE A 56 -4.19 -9.36 12.39
C ILE A 56 -4.59 -10.14 11.15
N GLU A 57 -3.60 -10.72 10.49
CA GLU A 57 -3.82 -11.55 9.34
C GLU A 57 -4.05 -13.00 9.75
N GLU A 58 -5.15 -13.58 9.28
CA GLU A 58 -5.42 -15.01 9.43
C GLU A 58 -4.90 -15.78 8.21
N ARG A 59 -4.17 -16.86 8.45
CA ARG A 59 -3.67 -17.79 7.44
C ARG A 59 -4.04 -19.21 7.80
N GLN A 60 -4.48 -19.97 6.80
CA GLN A 60 -4.74 -21.40 6.95
C GLN A 60 -3.50 -22.17 6.48
N GLU A 61 -2.84 -22.84 7.42
CA GLU A 61 -1.70 -23.69 7.16
C GLU A 61 -2.13 -25.17 7.22
N SER A 62 -1.87 -25.93 6.17
CA SER A 62 -2.44 -27.28 5.98
C SER A 62 -2.19 -28.27 7.11
N LYS A 63 -1.14 -28.07 7.91
CA LYS A 63 -0.76 -28.98 9.02
C LYS A 63 -1.11 -28.45 10.41
N ILE A 64 -1.23 -27.13 10.57
CA ILE A 64 -1.29 -26.45 11.88
C ILE A 64 -2.68 -25.82 12.10
N GLY A 65 -3.48 -25.65 11.04
CA GLY A 65 -4.77 -25.00 11.12
C GLY A 65 -4.64 -23.49 10.89
N LYS A 66 -5.31 -22.68 11.70
CA LYS A 66 -5.28 -21.21 11.58
C LYS A 66 -4.06 -20.63 12.31
N ILE A 67 -3.34 -19.73 11.65
CA ILE A 67 -2.23 -18.95 12.18
C ILE A 67 -2.62 -17.47 12.12
N TYR A 68 -2.35 -16.73 13.20
CA TYR A 68 -2.63 -15.31 13.29
C TYR A 68 -1.32 -14.53 13.31
N TYR A 69 -1.18 -13.59 12.38
CA TYR A 69 0.00 -12.76 12.23
C TYR A 69 -0.37 -11.27 12.44
N PRO A 70 -0.09 -10.70 13.63
CA PRO A 70 -0.32 -9.28 13.86
C PRO A 70 0.64 -8.44 13.01
N ALA A 71 0.19 -7.26 12.58
CA ALA A 71 1.05 -6.32 11.89
C ALA A 71 2.28 -5.96 12.76
N PRO A 72 3.48 -5.83 12.19
CA PRO A 72 4.68 -5.50 12.94
C PRO A 72 4.49 -4.22 13.75
N TYR A 73 4.95 -4.22 15.00
CA TYR A 73 4.81 -3.11 15.98
C TYR A 73 3.37 -2.74 16.37
N LEU A 74 2.38 -3.59 16.09
CA LEU A 74 1.01 -3.39 16.56
C LEU A 74 0.94 -3.52 18.09
N SER A 75 0.42 -2.49 18.74
CA SER A 75 0.11 -2.45 20.16
C SER A 75 -1.17 -1.63 20.37
N ASN A 76 -1.72 -1.62 21.59
CA ASN A 76 -2.88 -0.78 21.90
C ASN A 76 -2.64 0.71 21.62
N ASP A 77 -1.41 1.18 21.85
CA ASP A 77 -1.03 2.58 21.61
C ASP A 77 -0.83 2.90 20.12
N THR A 78 -0.39 1.92 19.32
CA THR A 78 -0.11 2.13 17.89
C THR A 78 -1.27 1.75 16.97
N MET A 79 -2.24 0.98 17.47
CA MET A 79 -3.41 0.50 16.73
C MET A 79 -4.17 1.57 15.91
N PRO A 80 -4.34 2.83 16.38
CA PRO A 80 -4.96 3.89 15.58
C PRO A 80 -4.23 4.20 14.26
N TYR A 81 -2.93 3.94 14.17
CA TYR A 81 -2.13 4.18 12.95
C TYR A 81 -2.27 3.07 11.91
N TYR A 82 -2.72 1.88 12.31
CA TYR A 82 -2.89 0.72 11.45
C TYR A 82 -4.30 0.66 10.88
N LYS A 83 -4.55 1.46 9.84
CA LYS A 83 -5.79 1.46 9.07
C LYS A 83 -5.70 0.48 7.90
N SER A 84 -6.73 -0.36 7.74
CA SER A 84 -6.82 -1.28 6.60
C SER A 84 -6.81 -0.54 5.27
N ALA A 85 -6.12 -1.12 4.28
CA ALA A 85 -6.13 -0.66 2.90
C ALA A 85 -7.57 -0.60 2.33
N TYR A 86 -8.48 -1.48 2.74
CA TYR A 86 -9.86 -1.49 2.27
C TYR A 86 -10.71 -0.32 2.77
N ASP A 87 -10.27 0.34 3.85
CA ASP A 87 -10.97 1.48 4.46
C ASP A 87 -10.32 2.83 4.12
N MET A 88 -9.30 2.80 3.26
CA MET A 88 -8.55 3.97 2.83
C MET A 88 -9.03 4.47 1.46
N ASP A 89 -9.03 5.79 1.28
CA ASP A 89 -9.20 6.40 -0.04
C ASP A 89 -7.99 6.04 -0.92
N MET A 90 -8.20 5.24 -1.96
CA MET A 90 -7.14 4.79 -2.87
C MET A 90 -6.43 5.93 -3.61
N ARG A 91 -7.03 7.14 -3.70
CA ARG A 91 -6.31 8.33 -4.20
C ARG A 91 -5.08 8.64 -3.37
N LYS A 92 -5.14 8.46 -2.04
CA LYS A 92 -4.00 8.68 -1.14
C LYS A 92 -2.89 7.66 -1.36
N VAL A 93 -3.25 6.40 -1.57
CA VAL A 93 -2.27 5.34 -1.89
C VAL A 93 -1.62 5.63 -3.24
N ILE A 94 -2.41 6.02 -4.24
CA ILE A 94 -1.89 6.45 -5.54
C ILE A 94 -0.93 7.64 -5.39
N ASP A 95 -1.24 8.63 -4.55
CA ASP A 95 -0.38 9.79 -4.33
C ASP A 95 0.97 9.41 -3.68
N ILE A 96 0.98 8.47 -2.74
CA ILE A 96 2.22 7.92 -2.15
C ILE A 96 3.07 7.23 -3.22
N TYR A 97 2.43 6.39 -4.06
CA TYR A 97 3.13 5.73 -5.16
C TYR A 97 3.63 6.73 -6.20
N ALA A 98 2.88 7.79 -6.50
CA ALA A 98 3.32 8.82 -7.43
C ALA A 98 4.57 9.54 -6.90
N ALA A 99 4.59 9.90 -5.61
CA ALA A 99 5.75 10.50 -4.97
C ALA A 99 6.98 9.56 -4.96
N ALA A 100 6.78 8.27 -4.69
CA ALA A 100 7.87 7.29 -4.74
C ALA A 100 8.37 7.03 -6.18
N GLN A 101 7.49 7.10 -7.18
CA GLN A 101 7.80 6.77 -8.58
C GLN A 101 8.85 7.69 -9.19
N GLU A 102 8.94 8.95 -8.73
CA GLU A 102 9.97 9.92 -9.15
C GLU A 102 11.40 9.42 -8.87
N HIS A 103 11.55 8.49 -7.92
CA HIS A 103 12.84 7.95 -7.50
C HIS A 103 13.03 6.46 -7.88
N VAL A 104 12.11 5.88 -8.65
CA VAL A 104 12.16 4.48 -9.12
C VAL A 104 12.18 4.46 -10.64
N ASP A 105 13.26 3.97 -11.22
CA ASP A 105 13.48 3.94 -12.67
C ASP A 105 12.58 2.94 -13.40
N GLN A 106 12.28 1.79 -12.78
CA GLN A 106 11.32 0.81 -13.32
C GLN A 106 9.91 1.05 -12.76
N GLY A 107 9.14 -0.02 -12.53
CA GLY A 107 7.78 0.01 -12.00
C GLY A 107 7.69 -0.35 -10.53
N MET A 108 6.50 -0.12 -9.97
CA MET A 108 6.12 -0.54 -8.63
C MET A 108 4.80 -1.28 -8.71
N SER A 109 4.67 -2.37 -7.95
CA SER A 109 3.44 -3.16 -7.92
C SER A 109 2.37 -2.47 -7.10
N LEU A 110 1.60 -1.55 -7.70
CA LEU A 110 0.47 -0.87 -7.06
C LEU A 110 -0.81 -1.72 -7.13
N THR A 111 -1.38 -2.06 -5.99
CA THR A 111 -2.67 -2.74 -5.87
C THR A 111 -3.75 -1.78 -5.39
N LEU A 112 -4.90 -1.77 -6.05
CA LEU A 112 -6.09 -1.06 -5.57
C LEU A 112 -6.92 -1.99 -4.70
N PHE A 113 -7.20 -1.58 -3.47
CA PHE A 113 -8.01 -2.32 -2.51
C PHE A 113 -9.40 -1.70 -2.44
N MET A 114 -10.42 -2.47 -2.78
CA MET A 114 -11.80 -2.01 -2.87
C MET A 114 -12.69 -2.92 -2.05
N ARG A 115 -13.67 -2.36 -1.32
CA ARG A 115 -14.78 -3.17 -0.78
C ARG A 115 -15.87 -3.32 -1.83
N SER A 116 -16.58 -4.45 -1.84
CA SER A 116 -17.77 -4.66 -2.66
C SER A 116 -18.90 -3.70 -2.26
N THR A 117 -18.96 -3.35 -0.98
CA THR A 117 -19.81 -2.30 -0.41
C THR A 117 -18.89 -1.25 0.21
N ILE A 118 -18.86 -0.05 -0.39
CA ILE A 118 -17.93 1.03 -0.03
C ILE A 118 -18.56 1.85 1.12
N PRO A 119 -17.89 1.97 2.28
CA PRO A 119 -18.35 2.81 3.38
C PRO A 119 -18.55 4.28 2.97
N ALA A 120 -19.55 4.91 3.59
CA ALA A 120 -19.81 6.34 3.39
C ALA A 120 -18.60 7.19 3.81
N GLY A 121 -18.39 8.31 3.11
CA GLY A 121 -17.32 9.27 3.43
C GLY A 121 -15.91 8.91 2.92
N ILE A 122 -15.69 7.73 2.33
CA ILE A 122 -14.39 7.42 1.71
C ILE A 122 -14.20 8.18 0.39
N TYR A 123 -15.24 8.19 -0.46
CA TYR A 123 -15.19 8.80 -1.78
C TYR A 123 -16.36 9.75 -2.00
N ASP A 124 -16.05 11.02 -2.29
CA ASP A 124 -17.04 12.08 -2.43
C ASP A 124 -18.05 11.82 -3.56
N TRP A 125 -17.62 11.14 -4.62
CA TRP A 125 -18.47 10.82 -5.78
C TRP A 125 -19.52 9.74 -5.51
N LYS A 126 -19.50 9.12 -4.32
CA LYS A 126 -20.49 8.16 -3.83
C LYS A 126 -21.62 8.83 -3.05
N ASN A 127 -21.47 10.08 -2.64
CA ASN A 127 -22.48 10.80 -1.86
C ASN A 127 -23.81 10.88 -2.64
N GLY A 128 -24.90 10.41 -2.02
CA GLY A 128 -26.22 10.34 -2.64
C GLY A 128 -26.36 9.29 -3.75
N ARG A 129 -25.47 8.28 -3.81
CA ARG A 129 -25.51 7.18 -4.78
C ARG A 129 -25.44 5.82 -4.06
N THR A 130 -25.49 4.73 -4.85
CA THR A 130 -25.26 3.37 -4.33
C THR A 130 -23.92 3.26 -3.62
N ASP A 131 -23.90 2.53 -2.51
CA ASP A 131 -22.73 2.12 -1.75
C ASP A 131 -21.94 0.98 -2.42
N LYS A 132 -22.58 0.21 -3.31
CA LYS A 132 -21.92 -0.87 -4.05
C LYS A 132 -20.81 -0.35 -4.95
N MET A 133 -19.70 -1.08 -5.00
CA MET A 133 -18.61 -0.80 -5.91
C MET A 133 -19.07 -1.00 -7.36
N THR A 134 -18.77 -0.01 -8.19
CA THR A 134 -19.12 0.00 -9.61
C THR A 134 -17.88 0.07 -10.47
N THR A 135 -18.01 -0.32 -11.74
CA THR A 135 -16.95 -0.13 -12.74
C THR A 135 -16.56 1.34 -12.92
N ARG A 136 -17.48 2.29 -12.69
CA ARG A 136 -17.20 3.73 -12.70
C ARG A 136 -16.21 4.11 -11.61
N ASP A 137 -16.32 3.53 -10.42
CA ASP A 137 -15.41 3.79 -9.29
C ASP A 137 -13.97 3.39 -9.65
N LEU A 138 -13.81 2.20 -10.26
CA LEU A 138 -12.52 1.74 -10.76
C LEU A 138 -11.96 2.63 -11.88
N ASN A 139 -12.80 3.08 -12.81
CA ASN A 139 -12.36 3.95 -13.90
C ASN A 139 -11.90 5.32 -13.39
N ILE A 140 -12.57 5.89 -12.38
CA ILE A 140 -12.13 7.14 -11.73
C ILE A 140 -10.74 6.95 -11.13
N LEU A 141 -10.51 5.88 -10.37
CA LEU A 141 -9.21 5.61 -9.75
C LEU A 141 -8.10 5.32 -10.78
N ARG A 142 -8.40 4.56 -11.83
CA ARG A 142 -7.45 4.30 -12.93
C ARG A 142 -7.06 5.59 -13.66
N ASN A 143 -8.04 6.44 -13.97
CA ASN A 143 -7.78 7.72 -14.61
C ASN A 143 -7.01 8.67 -13.69
N TYR A 144 -7.28 8.63 -12.37
CA TYR A 144 -6.51 9.39 -11.38
C TYR A 144 -5.06 8.91 -11.33
N ALA A 145 -4.82 7.60 -11.27
CA ALA A 145 -3.47 7.00 -11.31
C ALA A 145 -2.72 7.38 -12.59
N HIS A 146 -3.39 7.29 -13.74
CA HIS A 146 -2.81 7.72 -15.02
C HIS A 146 -2.44 9.22 -15.00
N LYS A 147 -3.35 10.08 -14.53
CA LYS A 147 -3.10 11.52 -14.40
C LYS A 147 -1.91 11.83 -13.46
N LYS A 148 -1.69 10.99 -12.45
CA LYS A 148 -0.58 11.12 -11.49
C LYS A 148 0.74 10.51 -12.00
N GLY A 149 0.77 9.96 -13.21
CA GLY A 149 1.99 9.40 -13.81
C GLY A 149 2.35 8.01 -13.29
N ILE A 150 1.41 7.28 -12.68
CA ILE A 150 1.64 5.89 -12.29
C ILE A 150 1.92 5.02 -13.53
N LYS A 151 3.03 4.28 -13.51
CA LYS A 151 3.47 3.45 -14.64
C LYS A 151 2.61 2.20 -14.84
N SER A 152 2.18 1.55 -13.76
CA SER A 152 1.37 0.33 -13.82
C SER A 152 0.49 0.12 -12.58
N ILE A 153 -0.59 -0.62 -12.77
CA ILE A 153 -1.43 -1.15 -11.69
C ILE A 153 -1.30 -2.67 -11.75
N TYR A 154 -0.93 -3.29 -10.64
CA TYR A 154 -0.70 -4.72 -10.52
C TYR A 154 -2.02 -5.50 -10.40
N TYR A 155 -2.81 -5.21 -9.36
CA TYR A 155 -4.10 -5.85 -9.12
C TYR A 155 -5.17 -4.87 -8.68
N ILE A 156 -6.41 -5.32 -8.84
CA ILE A 156 -7.58 -4.80 -8.13
C ILE A 156 -8.05 -5.92 -7.22
N ARG A 157 -7.93 -5.72 -5.92
CA ARG A 157 -8.41 -6.66 -4.92
C ARG A 157 -9.73 -6.15 -4.37
N THR A 158 -10.76 -6.97 -4.53
CA THR A 158 -12.08 -6.68 -3.98
C THR A 158 -12.30 -7.53 -2.74
N PHE A 159 -12.58 -6.88 -1.61
CA PHE A 159 -13.09 -7.54 -0.42
C PHE A 159 -14.61 -7.58 -0.48
N THR A 160 -15.15 -8.80 -0.47
CA THR A 160 -16.60 -9.00 -0.32
C THR A 160 -16.81 -9.47 1.10
N ASP A 161 -17.47 -8.63 1.87
CA ASP A 161 -17.93 -8.99 3.20
C ASP A 161 -19.04 -10.03 3.06
N ASP A 162 -18.83 -11.22 3.63
CA ASP A 162 -19.82 -12.29 3.68
C ASP A 162 -20.69 -12.22 4.94
N GLN A 163 -20.48 -11.22 5.82
CA GLN A 163 -21.17 -11.03 7.10
C GLN A 163 -21.14 -12.27 8.02
N GLN A 164 -20.29 -13.27 7.74
CA GLN A 164 -20.22 -14.50 8.52
C GLN A 164 -19.10 -14.45 9.57
N GLU A 165 -18.06 -13.64 9.37
CA GLU A 165 -16.96 -13.50 10.31
C GLU A 165 -16.64 -12.01 10.59
N VAL A 166 -16.83 -11.60 11.85
CA VAL A 166 -16.33 -10.30 12.34
C VAL A 166 -14.81 -10.41 12.44
N GLY A 167 -14.12 -9.96 11.39
CA GLY A 167 -12.66 -9.95 11.35
C GLY A 167 -12.08 -9.03 12.42
N SER A 168 -10.85 -9.30 12.87
CA SER A 168 -10.14 -8.52 13.90
C SER A 168 -10.07 -7.00 13.64
N ASN A 169 -10.35 -6.52 12.43
CA ASN A 169 -10.39 -5.09 12.10
C ASN A 169 -11.68 -4.39 12.57
N GLU A 170 -12.75 -5.13 12.82
CA GLU A 170 -14.06 -4.60 13.24
C GLU A 170 -14.31 -4.79 14.75
N CYS A 171 -13.38 -5.46 15.45
CA CYS A 171 -13.47 -5.67 16.88
C CYS A 171 -13.11 -4.37 17.64
N GLU A 172 -14.07 -3.45 17.75
CA GLU A 172 -14.00 -2.31 18.69
C GLU A 172 -14.21 -2.74 20.15
N SER A 173 -14.53 -4.02 20.42
CA SER A 173 -15.03 -4.50 21.72
C SER A 173 -14.06 -5.38 22.54
N CYS A 174 -12.74 -5.35 22.29
CA CYS A 174 -11.77 -5.75 23.33
C CYS A 174 -11.63 -4.66 24.41
N VAL A 175 -12.77 -4.14 24.90
CA VAL A 175 -12.86 -3.28 26.09
C VAL A 175 -13.53 -4.13 27.17
N ILE A 176 -12.67 -4.83 27.93
CA ILE A 176 -12.92 -5.64 29.15
C ILE A 176 -14.10 -6.61 29.07
#